data_AF-A0A4Y7RRM5-F1
#
_entry.id   AF-A0A4Y7RRM5-F1
#
_cell.length_a   1.000
_cell.length_b   1.000
_cell.length_c   1.000
_cell.angle_alpha   90.00
_cell.angle_beta   90.00
_cell.angle_gamma   90.00
#
_symmetry.space_group_name_H-M   'P 1'
#
loop_
_entity.id
_entity.type
_entity.pdbx_description
1 polymer ?
#
loop_
_entity_poly.entity_id
_entity_poly.type
_entity_poly.pdbx_seq_one_letter_code
_entity_poly.pdbx_strand_id
1 'polypeptide(L)'
;MIPLIQDMGRIGGITDLNPLWWSLSLGACLGGNGTLIGASANVVVAGMAEKRGVLITFVNFIKVAFPMMLMSVAISMVYLLLRYLH
;
A
#
# COMPACT_ATOMS: atom_id res chain seq x y z
N MET A 1 -10.61 -4.14 -8.89
CA MET A 1 -9.47 -5.03 -9.27
C MET A 1 -9.80 -6.52 -9.19
N ILE A 2 -10.93 -6.90 -8.59
CA ILE A 2 -11.48 -8.27 -8.61
C ILE A 2 -11.56 -8.89 -10.01
N PRO A 3 -12.14 -8.23 -11.04
CA PRO A 3 -12.19 -8.81 -12.39
C PRO A 3 -10.80 -8.95 -13.01
N LEU A 4 -9.86 -8.04 -12.68
CA LEU A 4 -8.51 -8.06 -13.22
C LEU A 4 -7.69 -9.25 -12.67
N ILE A 5 -7.88 -9.60 -11.40
CA ILE A 5 -7.29 -10.80 -10.81
C ILE A 5 -7.91 -12.06 -11.45
N GLN A 6 -9.23 -12.09 -11.65
CA GLN A 6 -9.91 -13.21 -12.31
C GLN A 6 -9.44 -13.42 -13.76
N ASP A 7 -9.28 -12.32 -14.52
CA ASP A 7 -8.75 -12.36 -15.89
C ASP A 7 -7.29 -12.83 -15.89
N MET A 8 -6.45 -12.39 -14.94
CA MET A 8 -5.07 -12.88 -14.81
C MET A 8 -4.99 -14.38 -14.49
N GLY A 9 -5.89 -14.93 -13.66
CA GLY A 9 -5.96 -16.38 -13.44
C GLY A 9 -6.39 -17.15 -14.68
N ARG A 10 -7.34 -16.58 -15.45
CA ARG A 10 -7.85 -17.19 -16.68
C ARG A 10 -6.84 -17.16 -17.83
N ILE A 11 -6.05 -16.09 -17.94
CA ILE A 11 -5.04 -15.89 -18.99
C ILE A 11 -3.70 -16.58 -18.61
N GLY A 12 -3.33 -16.58 -17.33
CA GLY A 12 -2.05 -17.09 -16.84
C GLY A 12 -2.04 -18.57 -16.42
N GLY A 13 -3.18 -19.26 -16.44
CA GLY A 13 -3.28 -20.66 -15.99
C GLY A 13 -3.00 -20.85 -14.49
N ILE A 14 -3.11 -19.78 -13.70
CA ILE A 14 -2.81 -19.78 -12.27
C ILE A 14 -4.02 -20.36 -11.53
N THR A 15 -3.90 -21.58 -11.03
CA THR A 15 -4.94 -22.28 -10.27
C THR A 15 -5.20 -21.67 -8.89
N ASP A 16 -4.18 -21.07 -8.28
CA ASP A 16 -4.29 -20.41 -6.97
C ASP A 16 -4.18 -18.88 -7.09
N LEU A 17 -5.33 -18.22 -7.15
CA LEU A 17 -5.43 -16.75 -7.19
C LEU A 17 -5.20 -16.10 -5.82
N ASN A 18 -5.21 -16.89 -4.75
CA ASN A 18 -5.04 -16.43 -3.37
C ASN A 18 -3.77 -15.57 -3.15
N PRO A 19 -2.55 -16.01 -3.54
CA PRO A 19 -1.35 -15.18 -3.39
C PRO A 19 -1.41 -13.86 -4.18
N LEU A 20 -2.03 -13.86 -5.36
CA LEU A 20 -2.21 -12.65 -6.17
C LEU A 20 -3.18 -11.66 -5.50
N TRP A 21 -4.24 -12.19 -4.89
CA TRP A 21 -5.21 -11.39 -4.14
C TRP A 21 -4.59 -10.73 -2.91
N TRP A 22 -3.86 -11.51 -2.11
CA TRP A 22 -3.22 -11.00 -0.90
C TRP A 22 -2.09 -10.03 -1.21
N SER A 23 -1.28 -10.28 -2.24
CA SER A 23 -0.25 -9.33 -2.67
C SER A 23 -0.83 -8.01 -3.17
N LEU A 24 -1.90 -8.05 -3.97
CA LEU A 24 -2.57 -6.83 -4.42
C LEU A 24 -3.21 -6.08 -3.26
N SER A 25 -3.93 -6.78 -2.37
CA SER A 25 -4.60 -6.14 -1.23
C SER A 25 -3.59 -5.50 -0.28
N LEU A 26 -2.53 -6.22 0.09
CA LEU A 26 -1.48 -5.71 0.98
C LEU A 26 -0.70 -4.58 0.31
N GLY A 27 -0.35 -4.72 -0.97
CA GLY A 27 0.33 -3.68 -1.74
C GLY A 27 -0.49 -2.39 -1.87
N ALA A 28 -1.79 -2.50 -2.15
CA ALA A 28 -2.68 -1.34 -2.26
C ALA A 28 -2.89 -0.64 -0.91
N CYS A 29 -3.14 -1.41 0.17
CA CYS A 29 -3.38 -0.85 1.49
C CYS A 29 -2.12 -0.22 2.10
N LEU A 30 -0.96 -0.88 1.99
CA LEU A 30 0.28 -0.38 2.56
C LEU A 30 0.92 0.69 1.68
N GLY A 31 0.84 0.54 0.36
CA GLY A 31 1.37 1.50 -0.61
C GLY A 31 0.69 2.87 -0.55
N GLY A 32 -0.62 2.91 -0.29
CA GLY A 32 -1.36 4.18 -0.13
C GLY A 32 -0.82 5.06 0.99
N ASN A 33 -0.24 4.49 2.04
CA ASN A 33 0.30 5.25 3.18
C ASN A 33 1.60 5.99 2.89
N GLY A 34 2.28 5.70 1.78
CA GLY A 34 3.55 6.35 1.43
C GLY A 34 3.44 7.81 1.01
N THR A 35 2.22 8.32 0.82
CA THR A 35 1.98 9.70 0.39
C THR A 35 0.94 10.39 1.27
N LEU A 36 1.02 11.73 1.33
CA LEU A 36 0.09 12.53 2.13
C LEU A 36 -1.36 12.40 1.63
N ILE A 37 -1.55 12.21 0.32
CA ILE A 37 -2.87 12.15 -0.33
C ILE A 37 -3.38 10.70 -0.46
N GLY A 38 -2.49 9.72 -0.35
CA GLY A 38 -2.84 8.31 -0.57
C GLY A 38 -3.73 7.68 0.51
N ALA A 39 -3.89 8.33 1.66
CA ALA A 39 -4.87 7.96 2.68
C ALA A 39 -5.65 9.19 3.16
N SER A 40 -6.97 9.06 3.28
CA SER A 40 -7.84 10.15 3.75
C SER A 40 -7.46 10.63 5.15
N ALA A 41 -6.99 9.74 6.03
CA ALA A 41 -6.52 10.08 7.36
C ALA A 41 -5.32 11.05 7.35
N ASN A 42 -4.37 10.87 6.42
CA ASN A 42 -3.19 11.73 6.30
C ASN A 42 -3.58 13.18 5.93
N VAL A 43 -4.54 13.33 5.01
CA VAL A 43 -5.06 14.64 4.60
C VAL A 43 -5.83 15.32 5.74
N VAL A 44 -6.63 14.57 6.49
CA VAL A 44 -7.38 15.10 7.64
C VAL A 44 -6.42 15.58 8.74
N VAL A 45 -5.36 14.82 9.03
CA VAL A 45 -4.33 15.23 10.00
C VAL A 45 -3.56 16.46 9.50
N ALA A 46 -3.21 16.51 8.21
CA ALA A 46 -2.56 17.69 7.63
C ALA A 46 -3.42 18.95 7.77
N GLY A 47 -4.72 18.86 7.46
CA GLY A 47 -5.65 19.98 7.62
C GLY A 47 -5.87 20.39 9.08
N MET A 48 -5.81 19.45 10.04
CA MET A 48 -5.85 19.76 11.47
C MET A 48 -4.55 20.41 11.97
N ALA A 49 -3.39 19.97 11.47
CA ALA A 49 -2.09 20.54 11.80
C ALA A 49 -1.96 21.98 11.26
N GLU A 50 -2.45 22.22 10.04
CA GLU A 50 -2.49 23.55 9.42
C GLU A 50 -3.31 24.54 10.26
N LYS A 51 -4.46 24.12 10.80
CA LYS A 51 -5.27 24.92 11.74
C LYS A 51 -4.56 25.26 13.05
N ARG A 52 -3.53 24.50 13.44
CA ARG A 52 -2.69 24.75 14.63
C ARG A 52 -1.40 25.50 14.30
N GLY A 53 -1.23 25.96 13.06
CA GLY A 53 -0.04 26.68 12.59
C GLY A 53 1.13 25.78 12.18
N VAL A 54 0.95 24.46 12.12
CA VAL A 54 1.98 23.50 11.68
C VAL A 54 1.71 23.12 10.23
N LEU A 55 2.50 23.68 9.31
CA LEU A 55 2.39 23.37 7.88
C LEU A 55 3.11 22.05 7.56
N ILE A 56 2.33 20.99 7.35
CA ILE A 56 2.84 19.72 6.84
C ILE A 56 2.85 19.78 5.31
N THR A 57 4.00 20.09 4.72
CA THR A 57 4.16 20.04 3.26
C THR A 57 4.19 18.60 2.75
N PHE A 58 3.63 18.38 1.55
CA PHE A 58 3.64 17.09 0.86
C PHE A 58 5.05 16.46 0.79
N VAL A 59 6.06 17.29 0.53
CA VAL A 59 7.46 16.85 0.41
C VAL A 59 8.07 16.43 1.75
N ASN A 60 7.70 17.08 2.87
CA ASN A 60 8.16 16.66 4.19
C ASN A 60 7.52 15.34 4.60
N PHE A 61 6.23 15.16 4.30
CA PHE A 61 5.55 13.89 4.57
C PHE A 61 6.13 12.75 3.73
N ILE A 62 6.29 12.95 2.42
CA ILE A 62 6.79 11.88 1.53
C ILE A 62 8.22 11.47 1.90
N LYS A 63 9.09 12.39 2.30
CA LYS A 63 10.46 12.03 2.73
C LYS A 63 10.51 11.06 3.91
N VAL A 64 9.51 11.11 4.81
CA VAL A 64 9.44 10.25 5.99
C VAL A 64 8.56 9.03 5.73
N ALA A 65 7.39 9.22 5.15
CA ALA A 65 6.39 8.18 4.92
C ALA A 65 6.79 7.21 3.80
N PHE A 66 7.50 7.67 2.78
CA PHE A 66 7.93 6.84 1.65
C PHE A 66 8.90 5.72 2.06
N PRO A 67 10.01 5.98 2.79
CA PRO A 67 10.88 4.89 3.25
C PRO A 67 10.17 3.95 4.25
N MET A 68 9.27 4.49 5.08
CA MET A 68 8.48 3.67 6.01
C MET A 68 7.47 2.75 5.29
N MET A 69 6.82 3.25 4.22
CA MET A 69 5.96 2.47 3.33
C MET A 69 6.74 1.36 2.65
N LEU A 70 7.93 1.65 2.11
CA LEU A 70 8.81 0.67 1.48
C LEU A 70 9.18 -0.46 2.45
N MET A 71 9.57 -0.15 3.69
CA MET A 71 9.84 -1.17 4.70
C MET A 71 8.60 -2.05 4.97
N SER A 72 7.43 -1.44 5.13
CA SER A 72 6.18 -2.16 5.42
C SER A 72 5.76 -3.09 4.28
N VAL A 73 5.90 -2.62 3.03
CA VAL A 73 5.63 -3.40 1.82
C VAL A 73 6.65 -4.52 1.66
N ALA A 74 7.94 -4.27 1.92
CA ALA A 74 8.97 -5.29 1.85
C ALA A 74 8.74 -6.42 2.87
N ILE A 75 8.38 -6.08 4.11
CA ILE A 75 8.03 -7.08 5.14
C ILE A 75 6.83 -7.91 4.70
N SER A 76 5.80 -7.26 4.17
CA SER A 76 4.60 -7.97 3.68
C SER A 76 4.90 -8.85 2.48
N MET A 77 5.79 -8.41 1.59
CA MET A 77 6.26 -9.20 0.45
C MET A 77 7.01 -10.46 0.92
N VAL A 78 7.92 -10.32 1.90
CA VAL A 78 8.64 -11.46 2.48
C VAL A 78 7.67 -12.43 3.16
N TYR A 79 6.68 -11.92 3.92
CA TYR A 79 5.66 -12.76 4.55
C TYR A 79 4.86 -13.57 3.54
N LEU A 80 4.42 -12.95 2.43
CA LEU A 80 3.69 -13.65 1.38
C LEU A 80 4.54 -14.70 0.67
N LEU A 81 5.81 -14.40 0.40
CA LEU A 81 6.75 -15.36 -0.18
C LEU A 81 6.92 -16.58 0.74
N LEU A 82 7.12 -16.38 2.04
CA LEU A 82 7.24 -17.49 2.99
C LEU A 82 5.96 -18.30 3.15
N ARG A 83 4.79 -17.65 3.08
CA ARG A 83 3.49 -18.31 3.33
C ARG A 83 2.95 -19.11 2.14
N TYR A 84 3.23 -18.66 0.91
CA TYR A 84 2.65 -19.20 -0.33
C TYR A 84 3.65 -19.88 -1.26
N LEU A 85 4.95 -19.64 -1.12
CA LEU A 85 6.00 -20.27 -1.96
C LEU A 85 6.58 -21.54 -1.31
N HIS A 86 6.07 -21.95 -0.15
CA HIS A 86 6.36 -23.21 0.54
C HIS A 86 5.09 -24.08 0.54
#